data_AF-A0A2T6BXQ2-F1
#
_entry.id   AF-A0A2T6BXQ2-F1
#
_cell.length_a   1.000
_cell.length_b   1.000
_cell.length_c   1.000
_cell.angle_alpha   90.00
_cell.angle_beta   90.00
_cell.angle_gamma   90.00
#
_symmetry.space_group_name_H-M   'P 1'
#
loop_
_entity.id
_entity.type
_entity.pdbx_description
1 polymer ?
#
loop_
_entity_poly.entity_id
_entity_poly.type
_entity_poly.pdbx_seq_one_letter_code
_entity_poly.pdbx_strand_id
1 'polypeptide(L)'
;MKKRILFLLTISLLYSMHVDAQLYEGSNGDGFDVESRSSITLTNLSLEVIYDGSNGDGYANRLVAAITLNNTSLTVLYDGSNGDGYANRLLTATTLDNTQLAVLYDGSNGDGFANRLLAATTLDNTQLAVLYDGNNGDGYANRLLAATTLDNTQLTVLYNGNNGDGFDLALLTATTLDNTSLTVLYGGSNGDGFDIDSFNGFLDPNQIVDLRIRAKVFLQGPILNPVDDDLMNDNLRAGNLIPKISPYDAGDVIADSNVFNDGGIAGTGAAADNIVDWVWIEIRSSSDNTVVIDQTSALIQRDGDIVALDGTSDVILRGITGSYFVAIKHRNHLGTVTANVIPLSVVSSNVDLANSATSTFGSNARVQLPNGDMALWAGNVNGDTIIQYSGTTPDSPSILSEVLNDAGNFLNFPTYVVVGYNTHDINMDGNTQYTGTTPDTPILLQNVLAHPGNFLNFSTYQILEQLPEN
;
A
#
# COMPACT_ATOMS: atom_id res chain seq x y z
N MET A 1 -53.28 -3.50 21.55
CA MET A 1 -53.17 -2.48 20.47
C MET A 1 -53.59 -1.09 20.93
N LYS A 2 -52.67 -0.31 21.52
CA LYS A 2 -52.82 1.14 21.66
C LYS A 2 -51.92 1.78 20.60
N LYS A 3 -52.50 2.41 19.56
CA LYS A 3 -51.74 3.18 18.55
C LYS A 3 -51.68 4.64 19.00
N ARG A 4 -50.48 5.20 19.11
CA ARG A 4 -50.27 6.63 19.38
C ARG A 4 -49.49 7.22 18.20
N ILE A 5 -50.09 8.18 17.50
CA ILE A 5 -49.44 8.98 16.46
C ILE A 5 -49.02 10.28 17.13
N LEU A 6 -47.73 10.59 17.18
CA LEU A 6 -47.19 11.83 17.75
C LEU A 6 -46.64 12.70 16.62
N PHE A 7 -47.07 13.96 16.54
CA PHE A 7 -46.57 14.93 15.56
C PHE A 7 -45.42 15.78 16.15
N LEU A 8 -44.47 16.12 15.26
CA LEU A 8 -43.27 16.97 15.39
C LEU A 8 -42.95 17.57 16.77
N LEU A 9 -41.80 17.19 17.31
CA LEU A 9 -41.09 17.93 18.35
C LEU A 9 -39.79 18.47 17.73
N THR A 10 -39.79 19.71 17.22
CA THR A 10 -38.57 20.46 16.91
C THR A 10 -38.06 21.08 18.20
N ILE A 11 -36.99 20.53 18.77
CA ILE A 11 -36.25 21.20 19.85
C ILE A 11 -35.09 21.95 19.19
N SER A 12 -35.26 23.26 18.97
CA SER A 12 -34.15 24.16 18.63
C SER A 12 -33.86 25.03 19.85
N LEU A 13 -32.75 24.78 20.53
CA LEU A 13 -32.29 25.59 21.66
C LEU A 13 -31.00 26.34 21.27
N LEU A 14 -30.97 27.64 21.56
CA LEU A 14 -29.88 28.57 21.24
C LEU A 14 -28.72 28.55 22.26
N TYR A 15 -28.71 27.59 23.19
CA TYR A 15 -27.69 27.45 24.23
C TYR A 15 -27.34 25.98 24.46
N SER A 16 -26.03 25.70 24.62
CA SER A 16 -25.52 24.39 25.04
C SER A 16 -25.93 24.13 26.48
N MET A 17 -26.81 23.15 26.71
CA MET A 17 -27.11 22.61 28.03
C MET A 17 -26.53 21.20 28.11
N HIS A 18 -25.71 20.95 29.14
CA HIS A 18 -25.37 19.61 29.55
C HIS A 18 -26.60 19.04 30.28
N VAL A 19 -27.21 17.99 29.74
CA VAL A 19 -28.36 17.34 30.35
C VAL A 19 -27.98 15.88 30.60
N ASP A 20 -27.90 15.46 31.86
CA ASP A 20 -27.78 14.04 32.27
C ASP A 20 -29.09 13.28 32.01
N ALA A 21 -29.67 13.42 30.81
CA ALA A 21 -30.98 12.86 30.48
C ALA A 21 -30.92 11.89 29.30
N GLN A 22 -31.54 10.73 29.52
CA GLN A 22 -31.95 9.78 28.50
C GLN A 22 -33.22 10.31 27.80
N LEU A 23 -33.26 10.28 26.46
CA LEU A 23 -34.37 10.89 25.72
C LEU A 23 -35.63 9.99 25.69
N TYR A 24 -35.44 8.66 25.75
CA TYR A 24 -36.51 7.66 25.73
C TYR A 24 -36.12 6.39 26.52
N GLU A 25 -36.87 6.10 27.58
CA GLU A 25 -36.76 4.87 28.39
C GLU A 25 -37.98 3.93 28.17
N GLY A 26 -37.75 2.61 28.16
CA GLY A 26 -38.80 1.59 28.25
C GLY A 26 -39.23 1.29 29.69
N SER A 27 -40.44 0.73 29.90
CA SER A 27 -40.86 0.25 31.23
C SER A 27 -40.43 -1.20 31.50
N ASN A 28 -40.37 -1.61 32.77
CA ASN A 28 -39.99 -2.96 33.26
C ASN A 28 -40.90 -4.15 32.84
N GLY A 29 -41.76 -4.01 31.83
CA GLY A 29 -42.60 -5.07 31.28
C GLY A 29 -42.68 -4.97 29.76
N ASP A 30 -43.53 -5.78 29.12
CA ASP A 30 -43.74 -5.80 27.66
C ASP A 30 -44.00 -4.36 27.18
N GLY A 31 -43.02 -3.80 26.47
CA GLY A 31 -43.08 -2.46 25.93
C GLY A 31 -44.21 -2.29 24.90
N PHE A 32 -44.27 -1.12 24.26
CA PHE A 32 -45.24 -0.89 23.19
C PHE A 32 -44.97 -1.80 21.97
N ASP A 33 -45.96 -2.60 21.53
CA ASP A 33 -45.81 -3.54 20.38
C ASP A 33 -45.35 -2.91 19.05
N VAL A 34 -45.68 -1.64 18.77
CA VAL A 34 -45.36 -0.93 17.51
C VAL A 34 -45.24 0.58 17.71
N GLU A 35 -44.12 1.18 17.32
CA GLU A 35 -43.94 2.65 17.24
C GLU A 35 -43.45 3.06 15.83
N SER A 36 -44.10 4.08 15.24
CA SER A 36 -43.72 4.64 13.94
C SER A 36 -43.53 6.14 14.06
N ARG A 37 -42.39 6.66 13.61
CA ARG A 37 -42.06 8.10 13.62
C ARG A 37 -41.63 8.58 12.24
N SER A 38 -42.12 9.76 11.85
CA SER A 38 -41.86 10.35 10.54
C SER A 38 -40.50 11.02 10.42
N SER A 39 -40.01 11.71 11.47
CA SER A 39 -38.67 12.32 11.48
C SER A 39 -38.26 12.82 12.87
N ILE A 40 -36.95 12.94 13.10
CA ILE A 40 -36.36 13.55 14.30
C ILE A 40 -35.22 14.48 13.86
N THR A 41 -35.17 15.70 14.42
CA THR A 41 -34.07 16.64 14.19
C THR A 41 -33.60 17.21 15.53
N LEU A 42 -32.32 17.04 15.85
CA LEU A 42 -31.68 17.54 17.07
C LEU A 42 -30.46 18.37 16.71
N THR A 43 -30.28 19.52 17.36
CA THR A 43 -29.14 20.42 17.10
C THR A 43 -28.54 20.96 18.39
N ASN A 44 -27.20 21.02 18.49
CA ASN A 44 -26.46 21.62 19.61
C ASN A 44 -26.75 20.99 21.00
N LEU A 45 -26.74 19.66 21.11
CA LEU A 45 -27.05 18.92 22.35
C LEU A 45 -25.91 18.00 22.80
N SER A 46 -25.78 17.79 24.11
CA SER A 46 -24.96 16.72 24.69
C SER A 46 -25.84 15.76 25.49
N LEU A 47 -25.82 14.48 25.16
CA LEU A 47 -26.67 13.41 25.72
C LEU A 47 -25.81 12.18 26.03
N GLU A 48 -26.24 11.31 26.93
CA GLU A 48 -25.54 10.02 27.15
C GLU A 48 -26.08 8.95 26.19
N VAL A 49 -27.41 8.75 26.19
CA VAL A 49 -28.12 7.78 25.34
C VAL A 49 -29.40 8.41 24.76
N ILE A 50 -29.63 8.28 23.46
CA ILE A 50 -30.91 8.75 22.86
C ILE A 50 -32.01 7.72 23.04
N TYR A 51 -31.70 6.43 22.98
CA TYR A 51 -32.66 5.34 23.14
C TYR A 51 -32.09 4.19 23.96
N ASP A 52 -32.76 3.86 25.06
CA ASP A 52 -32.43 2.74 25.95
C ASP A 52 -33.53 1.67 25.91
N GLY A 53 -33.13 0.41 26.03
CA GLY A 53 -34.02 -0.75 26.14
C GLY A 53 -34.47 -0.97 27.58
N SER A 54 -35.48 -1.81 27.79
CA SER A 54 -35.88 -2.24 29.14
C SER A 54 -35.60 -3.72 29.36
N ASN A 55 -35.51 -4.14 30.63
CA ASN A 55 -35.13 -5.50 31.07
C ASN A 55 -36.08 -6.66 30.65
N GLY A 56 -37.07 -6.45 29.78
CA GLY A 56 -37.99 -7.50 29.27
C GLY A 56 -37.89 -7.67 27.75
N ASP A 57 -38.80 -8.44 27.13
CA ASP A 57 -38.91 -8.57 25.68
C ASP A 57 -39.02 -7.17 25.07
N GLY A 58 -37.95 -6.73 24.41
CA GLY A 58 -37.87 -5.39 23.83
C GLY A 58 -38.98 -5.14 22.80
N TYR A 59 -39.06 -3.89 22.33
CA TYR A 59 -40.03 -3.45 21.32
C TYR A 59 -40.02 -4.35 20.07
N ALA A 60 -41.19 -4.88 19.65
CA ALA A 60 -41.28 -5.85 18.57
C ALA A 60 -41.08 -5.27 17.14
N ASN A 61 -41.49 -4.02 16.86
CA ASN A 61 -41.28 -3.39 15.54
C ASN A 61 -41.19 -1.86 15.65
N ARG A 62 -40.11 -1.26 15.11
CA ARG A 62 -39.98 0.20 15.05
C ARG A 62 -39.53 0.72 13.69
N LEU A 63 -40.28 1.70 13.18
CA LEU A 63 -39.95 2.45 11.96
C LEU A 63 -39.63 3.90 12.33
N VAL A 64 -38.42 4.35 12.01
CA VAL A 64 -38.09 5.78 12.02
C VAL A 64 -37.70 6.15 10.60
N ALA A 65 -38.47 7.04 9.97
CA ALA A 65 -38.26 7.32 8.55
C ALA A 65 -37.05 8.24 8.30
N ALA A 66 -36.71 9.14 9.23
CA ALA A 66 -35.52 10.00 9.14
C ALA A 66 -35.01 10.48 10.52
N ILE A 67 -33.69 10.59 10.68
CA ILE A 67 -33.05 11.26 11.83
C ILE A 67 -32.01 12.25 11.32
N THR A 68 -31.94 13.43 11.91
CA THR A 68 -30.91 14.43 11.65
C THR A 68 -30.33 14.92 12.97
N LEU A 69 -29.04 14.70 13.22
CA LEU A 69 -28.31 15.29 14.34
C LEU A 69 -27.26 16.26 13.80
N ASN A 70 -27.14 17.45 14.39
CA ASN A 70 -26.15 18.45 14.00
C ASN A 70 -25.47 19.07 15.23
N ASN A 71 -24.13 19.06 15.28
CA ASN A 71 -23.35 19.57 16.42
C ASN A 71 -23.75 18.91 17.75
N THR A 72 -23.83 17.59 17.78
CA THR A 72 -24.26 16.83 18.97
C THR A 72 -23.16 15.93 19.51
N SER A 73 -23.09 15.74 20.83
CA SER A 73 -22.20 14.77 21.48
C SER A 73 -23.03 13.71 22.21
N LEU A 74 -22.81 12.43 21.91
CA LEU A 74 -23.52 11.29 22.49
C LEU A 74 -22.57 10.12 22.79
N THR A 75 -22.86 9.32 23.82
CA THR A 75 -22.09 8.10 24.08
C THR A 75 -22.62 6.96 23.21
N VAL A 76 -23.94 6.72 23.26
CA VAL A 76 -24.61 5.69 22.48
C VAL A 76 -25.88 6.24 21.82
N LEU A 77 -26.06 6.04 20.52
CA LEU A 77 -27.31 6.46 19.89
C LEU A 77 -28.44 5.47 20.19
N TYR A 78 -28.13 4.18 20.25
CA TYR A 78 -29.06 3.09 20.55
C TYR A 78 -28.42 2.00 21.42
N ASP A 79 -28.97 1.80 22.61
CA ASP A 79 -28.56 0.77 23.58
C ASP A 79 -29.60 -0.37 23.63
N GLY A 80 -29.12 -1.61 23.75
CA GLY A 80 -29.86 -2.86 23.69
C GLY A 80 -30.57 -3.29 24.98
N SER A 81 -30.01 -3.01 26.15
CA SER A 81 -30.41 -3.55 27.48
C SER A 81 -30.48 -5.10 27.60
N ASN A 82 -30.52 -5.65 28.82
CA ASN A 82 -30.24 -7.07 29.14
C ASN A 82 -31.29 -8.15 28.69
N GLY A 83 -32.38 -7.80 27.99
CA GLY A 83 -33.44 -8.74 27.57
C GLY A 83 -33.31 -9.23 26.13
N ASP A 84 -34.32 -9.99 25.66
CA ASP A 84 -34.50 -10.45 24.28
C ASP A 84 -34.48 -9.24 23.34
N GLY A 85 -33.37 -9.08 22.62
CA GLY A 85 -33.07 -7.90 21.82
C GLY A 85 -34.18 -7.56 20.82
N TYR A 86 -34.31 -6.26 20.54
CA TYR A 86 -35.26 -5.67 19.60
C TYR A 86 -35.48 -6.48 18.30
N ALA A 87 -36.72 -6.88 18.01
CA ALA A 87 -37.01 -7.84 16.95
C ALA A 87 -36.91 -7.30 15.50
N ASN A 88 -37.24 -6.03 15.22
CA ASN A 88 -37.10 -5.47 13.86
C ASN A 88 -36.94 -3.96 13.86
N ARG A 89 -35.94 -3.46 13.13
CA ARG A 89 -35.79 -2.02 12.91
C ARG A 89 -35.41 -1.63 11.48
N LEU A 90 -36.18 -0.68 10.96
CA LEU A 90 -35.95 -0.04 9.67
C LEU A 90 -35.66 1.45 9.87
N LEU A 91 -34.45 1.89 9.49
CA LEU A 91 -34.05 3.29 9.44
C LEU A 91 -33.72 3.65 7.99
N THR A 92 -34.60 4.40 7.35
CA THR A 92 -34.54 4.66 5.91
C THR A 92 -33.77 5.90 5.51
N ALA A 93 -33.43 6.78 6.47
CA ALA A 93 -32.57 7.94 6.25
C ALA A 93 -31.97 8.41 7.58
N THR A 94 -30.68 8.73 7.62
CA THR A 94 -30.02 9.32 8.80
C THR A 94 -28.96 10.31 8.37
N THR A 95 -28.90 11.47 9.01
CA THR A 95 -27.88 12.48 8.75
C THR A 95 -27.25 12.89 10.07
N LEU A 96 -25.99 12.56 10.30
CA LEU A 96 -25.23 13.07 11.44
C LEU A 96 -24.17 14.03 10.89
N ASP A 97 -24.20 15.27 11.36
CA ASP A 97 -23.27 16.32 10.94
C ASP A 97 -22.57 16.87 12.18
N ASN A 98 -21.22 16.94 12.17
CA ASN A 98 -20.42 17.44 13.29
C ASN A 98 -20.76 16.76 14.63
N THR A 99 -20.92 15.44 14.61
CA THR A 99 -21.39 14.66 15.77
C THR A 99 -20.25 13.85 16.40
N GLN A 100 -20.15 13.82 17.73
CA GLN A 100 -19.25 12.92 18.46
C GLN A 100 -20.07 11.76 19.03
N LEU A 101 -19.64 10.53 18.75
CA LEU A 101 -20.36 9.31 19.12
C LEU A 101 -19.39 8.17 19.47
N ALA A 102 -19.54 7.51 20.61
CA ALA A 102 -18.74 6.31 20.87
C ALA A 102 -19.29 5.13 20.05
N VAL A 103 -20.59 4.84 20.19
CA VAL A 103 -21.24 3.70 19.53
C VAL A 103 -22.56 4.11 18.88
N LEU A 104 -22.75 3.85 17.59
CA LEU A 104 -24.05 4.12 16.95
C LEU A 104 -25.09 3.08 17.35
N TYR A 105 -24.65 1.83 17.54
CA TYR A 105 -25.49 0.72 17.98
C TYR A 105 -24.72 -0.20 18.92
N ASP A 106 -25.16 -0.24 20.17
CA ASP A 106 -24.57 -1.09 21.20
C ASP A 106 -25.46 -2.32 21.43
N GLY A 107 -24.84 -3.50 21.37
CA GLY A 107 -25.46 -4.79 21.63
C GLY A 107 -25.64 -5.07 23.12
N SER A 108 -26.42 -6.08 23.48
CA SER A 108 -26.52 -6.51 24.88
C SER A 108 -26.19 -8.00 25.05
N ASN A 109 -26.27 -8.51 26.29
CA ASN A 109 -25.85 -9.88 26.65
C ASN A 109 -26.87 -10.99 26.33
N GLY A 110 -28.04 -10.67 25.77
CA GLY A 110 -29.09 -11.66 25.44
C GLY A 110 -29.11 -12.07 23.96
N ASP A 111 -30.13 -12.85 23.58
CA ASP A 111 -30.42 -13.32 22.22
C ASP A 111 -30.41 -12.12 21.24
N GLY A 112 -29.42 -12.11 20.36
CA GLY A 112 -29.08 -10.98 19.51
C GLY A 112 -30.23 -10.42 18.65
N PHE A 113 -30.05 -9.18 18.22
CA PHE A 113 -31.01 -8.41 17.43
C PHE A 113 -31.32 -9.08 16.08
N ALA A 114 -32.60 -9.36 15.79
CA ALA A 114 -32.97 -10.27 14.69
C ALA A 114 -32.83 -9.68 13.27
N ASN A 115 -33.14 -8.41 12.99
CA ASN A 115 -32.99 -7.84 11.62
C ASN A 115 -32.80 -6.32 11.61
N ARG A 116 -31.83 -5.84 10.81
CA ARG A 116 -31.62 -4.40 10.63
C ARG A 116 -31.26 -3.95 9.21
N LEU A 117 -31.99 -2.92 8.76
CA LEU A 117 -31.68 -2.12 7.58
C LEU A 117 -31.34 -0.68 8.00
N LEU A 118 -30.10 -0.28 7.71
CA LEU A 118 -29.69 1.12 7.70
C LEU A 118 -29.50 1.54 6.24
N ALA A 119 -30.40 2.38 5.75
CA ALA A 119 -30.38 2.87 4.37
C ALA A 119 -30.24 4.40 4.32
N ALA A 120 -29.64 4.92 3.24
CA ALA A 120 -29.57 6.35 2.94
C ALA A 120 -29.03 7.18 4.13
N THR A 121 -27.91 6.74 4.69
CA THR A 121 -27.27 7.40 5.84
C THR A 121 -26.12 8.27 5.39
N THR A 122 -26.01 9.49 5.91
CA THR A 122 -24.87 10.40 5.70
C THR A 122 -24.29 10.74 7.06
N LEU A 123 -23.05 10.32 7.32
CA LEU A 123 -22.27 10.80 8.45
C LEU A 123 -21.23 11.77 7.89
N ASP A 124 -21.26 13.03 8.30
CA ASP A 124 -20.30 14.06 7.88
C ASP A 124 -19.63 14.65 9.14
N ASN A 125 -18.31 14.82 9.11
CA ASN A 125 -17.51 15.34 10.22
C ASN A 125 -17.81 14.65 11.56
N THR A 126 -18.00 13.33 11.53
CA THR A 126 -18.43 12.55 12.70
C THR A 126 -17.25 11.79 13.32
N GLN A 127 -17.06 11.90 14.63
CA GLN A 127 -16.12 11.04 15.37
C GLN A 127 -16.91 9.85 15.92
N LEU A 128 -16.69 8.66 15.37
CA LEU A 128 -17.42 7.45 15.72
C LEU A 128 -16.45 6.34 16.12
N ALA A 129 -16.49 5.76 17.32
CA ALA A 129 -15.56 4.66 17.62
C ALA A 129 -16.02 3.36 16.93
N VAL A 130 -17.30 3.00 17.09
CA VAL A 130 -17.88 1.76 16.56
C VAL A 130 -19.26 2.03 15.95
N LEU A 131 -19.49 1.61 14.70
CA LEU A 131 -20.83 1.74 14.08
C LEU A 131 -21.79 0.66 14.61
N TYR A 132 -21.32 -0.56 14.84
CA TYR A 132 -22.07 -1.62 15.52
C TYR A 132 -21.17 -2.41 16.45
N ASP A 133 -21.53 -2.47 17.73
CA ASP A 133 -20.88 -3.28 18.75
C ASP A 133 -21.80 -4.44 19.17
N GLY A 134 -21.28 -5.66 19.20
CA GLY A 134 -22.09 -6.87 19.35
C GLY A 134 -22.21 -7.44 20.76
N ASN A 135 -21.31 -7.10 21.68
CA ASN A 135 -21.21 -7.70 23.04
C ASN A 135 -21.28 -9.25 23.10
N ASN A 136 -21.36 -9.84 24.30
CA ASN A 136 -21.10 -11.27 24.58
C ASN A 136 -22.25 -12.26 24.26
N GLY A 137 -23.36 -11.80 23.67
CA GLY A 137 -24.53 -12.63 23.36
C GLY A 137 -24.39 -13.49 22.09
N ASP A 138 -25.36 -14.38 21.89
CA ASP A 138 -25.55 -15.22 20.70
C ASP A 138 -25.92 -14.36 19.48
N GLY A 139 -24.91 -14.19 18.62
CA GLY A 139 -24.99 -14.11 17.16
C GLY A 139 -26.14 -13.32 16.52
N TYR A 140 -25.79 -12.25 15.82
CA TYR A 140 -26.71 -11.44 15.01
C TYR A 140 -27.09 -12.12 13.69
N ALA A 141 -28.38 -12.18 13.36
CA ALA A 141 -28.87 -12.95 12.19
C ALA A 141 -28.76 -12.25 10.81
N ASN A 142 -29.03 -10.94 10.65
CA ASN A 142 -28.97 -10.26 9.33
C ASN A 142 -28.79 -8.73 9.39
N ARG A 143 -27.80 -8.20 8.65
CA ARG A 143 -27.62 -6.74 8.48
C ARG A 143 -27.39 -6.31 7.03
N LEU A 144 -28.14 -5.29 6.60
CA LEU A 144 -27.94 -4.57 5.35
C LEU A 144 -27.59 -3.09 5.65
N LEU A 145 -26.38 -2.68 5.26
CA LEU A 145 -25.99 -1.28 5.15
C LEU A 145 -26.07 -0.87 3.67
N ALA A 146 -27.07 -0.08 3.32
CA ALA A 146 -27.33 0.28 1.94
C ALA A 146 -27.24 1.80 1.72
N ALA A 147 -26.68 2.25 0.61
CA ALA A 147 -26.69 3.66 0.22
C ALA A 147 -26.18 4.60 1.35
N THR A 148 -25.07 4.23 2.00
CA THR A 148 -24.51 5.01 3.13
C THR A 148 -23.27 5.78 2.69
N THR A 149 -23.18 7.06 3.05
CA THR A 149 -22.01 7.91 2.85
C THR A 149 -21.40 8.21 4.22
N LEU A 150 -20.15 7.80 4.44
CA LEU A 150 -19.33 8.27 5.55
C LEU A 150 -18.33 9.26 4.96
N ASP A 151 -18.41 10.53 5.33
CA ASP A 151 -17.53 11.61 4.87
C ASP A 151 -16.84 12.24 6.09
N ASN A 152 -15.53 12.51 5.98
CA ASN A 152 -14.70 13.09 7.06
C ASN A 152 -14.90 12.41 8.43
N THR A 153 -15.12 11.09 8.43
CA THR A 153 -15.49 10.33 9.62
C THR A 153 -14.26 9.60 10.18
N GLN A 154 -14.01 9.71 11.48
CA GLN A 154 -13.00 8.89 12.15
C GLN A 154 -13.70 7.65 12.71
N LEU A 155 -13.38 6.45 12.20
CA LEU A 155 -14.00 5.19 12.61
C LEU A 155 -12.95 4.18 13.06
N THR A 156 -13.07 3.64 14.28
CA THR A 156 -12.13 2.60 14.74
C THR A 156 -12.53 1.24 14.15
N VAL A 157 -13.81 0.88 14.26
CA VAL A 157 -14.35 -0.38 13.74
C VAL A 157 -15.73 -0.15 13.13
N LEU A 158 -15.96 -0.58 11.89
CA LEU A 158 -17.31 -0.55 11.32
C LEU A 158 -18.19 -1.58 12.04
N TYR A 159 -17.66 -2.77 12.30
CA TYR A 159 -18.36 -3.87 12.96
C TYR A 159 -17.46 -4.62 13.95
N ASN A 160 -17.85 -4.65 15.23
CA ASN A 160 -17.12 -5.35 16.29
C ASN A 160 -17.93 -6.57 16.80
N GLY A 161 -17.42 -7.78 16.61
CA GLY A 161 -18.01 -9.02 17.13
C GLY A 161 -17.23 -9.55 18.33
N ASN A 162 -17.91 -9.78 19.47
CA ASN A 162 -17.27 -10.35 20.67
C ASN A 162 -17.52 -11.89 20.75
N ASN A 163 -17.38 -12.50 21.94
CA ASN A 163 -17.13 -13.95 22.15
C ASN A 163 -18.24 -14.95 21.75
N GLY A 164 -19.37 -14.52 21.18
CA GLY A 164 -20.47 -15.41 20.73
C GLY A 164 -20.31 -15.92 19.28
N ASP A 165 -21.39 -16.49 18.72
CA ASP A 165 -21.50 -17.20 17.42
C ASP A 165 -21.29 -16.32 16.15
N GLY A 166 -20.47 -15.27 16.24
CA GLY A 166 -20.13 -14.44 15.09
C GLY A 166 -21.33 -13.74 14.43
N PHE A 167 -21.18 -13.37 13.16
CA PHE A 167 -22.21 -12.70 12.35
C PHE A 167 -22.66 -13.63 11.22
N ASP A 168 -23.97 -13.88 11.07
CA ASP A 168 -24.52 -14.77 10.03
C ASP A 168 -24.47 -14.15 8.61
N LEU A 169 -24.84 -12.87 8.46
CA LEU A 169 -24.83 -12.19 7.16
C LEU A 169 -24.66 -10.66 7.28
N ALA A 170 -23.54 -10.15 6.74
CA ALA A 170 -23.29 -8.72 6.57
C ALA A 170 -23.25 -8.36 5.07
N LEU A 171 -24.16 -7.50 4.63
CA LEU A 171 -24.19 -7.00 3.26
C LEU A 171 -24.02 -5.47 3.23
N LEU A 172 -22.93 -5.02 2.60
CA LEU A 172 -22.72 -3.62 2.22
C LEU A 172 -23.07 -3.45 0.74
N THR A 173 -24.05 -2.58 0.44
CA THR A 173 -24.38 -2.25 -0.96
C THR A 173 -24.41 -0.74 -1.15
N ALA A 174 -23.72 -0.25 -2.18
CA ALA A 174 -23.72 1.18 -2.53
C ALA A 174 -23.29 2.09 -1.36
N THR A 175 -22.32 1.65 -0.55
CA THR A 175 -21.73 2.45 0.52
C THR A 175 -20.49 3.17 0.00
N THR A 176 -20.41 4.48 0.24
CA THR A 176 -19.27 5.35 -0.07
C THR A 176 -18.56 5.72 1.23
N LEU A 177 -17.25 5.50 1.26
CA LEU A 177 -16.37 5.91 2.35
C LEU A 177 -15.44 6.99 1.78
N ASP A 178 -15.66 8.24 2.17
CA ASP A 178 -14.91 9.42 1.72
C ASP A 178 -14.15 10.02 2.90
N ASN A 179 -12.86 10.33 2.70
CA ASN A 179 -11.93 10.83 3.73
C ASN A 179 -12.10 10.19 5.12
N THR A 180 -12.35 8.87 5.15
CA THR A 180 -12.69 8.13 6.37
C THR A 180 -11.49 7.29 6.80
N SER A 181 -10.96 7.54 7.99
CA SER A 181 -9.91 6.72 8.60
C SER A 181 -10.54 5.50 9.25
N LEU A 182 -10.12 4.30 8.86
CA LEU A 182 -10.61 3.01 9.35
C LEU A 182 -9.45 2.16 9.83
N THR A 183 -9.48 1.72 11.09
CA THR A 183 -8.49 0.76 11.60
C THR A 183 -8.84 -0.66 11.17
N VAL A 184 -10.12 -1.04 11.24
CA VAL A 184 -10.61 -2.38 10.89
C VAL A 184 -12.02 -2.30 10.30
N LEU A 185 -12.27 -2.95 9.15
CA LEU A 185 -13.61 -3.04 8.56
C LEU A 185 -14.50 -4.04 9.34
N TYR A 186 -13.93 -5.15 9.79
CA TYR A 186 -14.59 -6.15 10.63
C TYR A 186 -13.64 -6.67 11.71
N GLY A 187 -13.95 -6.47 12.99
CA GLY A 187 -13.20 -7.02 14.12
C GLY A 187 -13.84 -8.33 14.59
N GLY A 188 -13.08 -9.43 14.59
CA GLY A 188 -13.49 -10.71 15.17
C GLY A 188 -12.73 -11.06 16.45
N SER A 189 -13.30 -11.93 17.29
CA SER A 189 -12.67 -12.47 18.52
C SER A 189 -12.55 -14.01 18.46
N ASN A 190 -12.32 -14.69 19.59
CA ASN A 190 -11.91 -16.10 19.71
C ASN A 190 -12.98 -17.18 19.34
N GLY A 191 -14.12 -16.80 18.77
CA GLY A 191 -15.18 -17.71 18.28
C GLY A 191 -14.97 -18.16 16.83
N ASP A 192 -15.96 -18.85 16.25
CA ASP A 192 -16.06 -19.14 14.82
C ASP A 192 -16.39 -17.86 14.04
N GLY A 193 -15.34 -17.07 13.80
CA GLY A 193 -15.40 -15.94 12.87
C GLY A 193 -15.95 -16.34 11.50
N PHE A 194 -16.73 -15.41 10.92
CA PHE A 194 -17.33 -15.30 9.58
C PHE A 194 -17.58 -16.60 8.78
N ASP A 195 -18.85 -16.90 8.50
CA ASP A 195 -19.22 -17.95 7.53
C ASP A 195 -19.25 -17.43 6.06
N ILE A 196 -19.51 -16.13 5.81
CA ILE A 196 -19.48 -15.51 4.46
C ILE A 196 -19.15 -14.00 4.53
N ASP A 197 -18.10 -13.54 3.84
CA ASP A 197 -17.83 -12.11 3.59
C ASP A 197 -18.00 -11.77 2.09
N SER A 198 -18.82 -10.76 1.79
CA SER A 198 -18.88 -10.15 0.47
C SER A 198 -18.88 -8.62 0.60
N PHE A 199 -17.73 -8.00 0.41
CA PHE A 199 -17.60 -6.55 0.29
C PHE A 199 -17.88 -6.11 -1.15
N ASN A 200 -18.92 -5.29 -1.33
CA ASN A 200 -19.23 -4.64 -2.61
C ASN A 200 -19.36 -3.12 -2.40
N GLY A 201 -18.28 -2.51 -1.89
CA GLY A 201 -18.17 -1.08 -1.60
C GLY A 201 -17.28 -0.33 -2.59
N PHE A 202 -17.51 0.97 -2.72
CA PHE A 202 -16.68 1.87 -3.52
C PHE A 202 -15.61 2.47 -2.59
N LEU A 203 -14.35 2.04 -2.76
CA LEU A 203 -13.19 2.75 -2.19
C LEU A 203 -12.98 4.00 -3.03
N ASP A 204 -12.83 5.16 -2.40
CA ASP A 204 -12.60 6.42 -3.11
C ASP A 204 -11.36 6.26 -4.03
N PRO A 205 -11.52 6.48 -5.35
CA PRO A 205 -10.41 6.43 -6.29
C PRO A 205 -9.38 7.54 -6.05
N ASN A 206 -9.51 8.39 -5.03
CA ASN A 206 -8.48 9.37 -4.63
C ASN A 206 -7.78 9.02 -3.31
N GLN A 207 -8.01 7.84 -2.74
CA GLN A 207 -7.29 7.40 -1.56
C GLN A 207 -5.86 6.94 -1.91
N ILE A 208 -4.88 7.38 -1.13
CA ILE A 208 -3.52 6.84 -1.18
C ILE A 208 -3.54 5.43 -0.57
N VAL A 209 -3.02 4.47 -1.32
CA VAL A 209 -2.91 3.05 -0.97
C VAL A 209 -1.50 2.54 -1.24
N ASP A 210 -1.20 1.34 -0.73
CA ASP A 210 0.03 0.61 -1.02
C ASP A 210 -0.09 -0.09 -2.38
N LEU A 211 0.46 0.54 -3.42
CA LEU A 211 0.54 0.00 -4.77
C LEU A 211 1.64 -1.07 -4.81
N ARG A 212 1.28 -2.28 -5.26
CA ARG A 212 2.20 -3.43 -5.28
C ARG A 212 2.72 -3.71 -6.68
N ILE A 213 4.03 -3.89 -6.80
CA ILE A 213 4.71 -4.17 -8.07
C ILE A 213 5.59 -5.41 -7.93
N ARG A 214 5.45 -6.34 -8.89
CA ARG A 214 6.41 -7.41 -9.15
C ARG A 214 7.24 -7.03 -10.36
N ALA A 215 8.35 -6.35 -10.10
CA ALA A 215 9.24 -5.88 -11.14
C ALA A 215 10.36 -6.90 -11.38
N LYS A 216 10.79 -7.03 -12.64
CA LYS A 216 11.93 -7.85 -13.05
C LYS A 216 12.84 -7.06 -13.98
N VAL A 217 14.14 -7.12 -13.78
CA VAL A 217 15.14 -6.52 -14.67
C VAL A 217 16.45 -7.29 -14.56
N PHE A 218 17.27 -7.31 -15.60
CA PHE A 218 18.66 -7.75 -15.49
C PHE A 218 19.63 -6.58 -15.50
N LEU A 219 20.72 -6.72 -14.77
CA LEU A 219 21.88 -5.83 -14.82
C LEU A 219 22.94 -6.47 -15.70
N GLN A 220 23.38 -5.76 -16.73
CA GLN A 220 24.35 -6.32 -17.68
C GLN A 220 25.65 -6.71 -16.96
N GLY A 221 26.15 -5.89 -16.04
CA GLY A 221 27.40 -6.14 -15.33
C GLY A 221 27.51 -7.56 -14.74
N PRO A 222 26.68 -7.89 -13.73
CA PRO A 222 26.75 -9.19 -13.05
C PRO A 222 26.27 -10.36 -13.90
N ILE A 223 25.52 -10.14 -14.99
CA ILE A 223 25.11 -11.25 -15.89
C ILE A 223 26.16 -11.59 -16.95
N LEU A 224 27.25 -10.81 -17.07
CA LEU A 224 28.34 -11.15 -17.98
C LEU A 224 29.12 -12.36 -17.45
N ASN A 225 29.30 -13.37 -18.31
CA ASN A 225 29.97 -14.63 -17.98
C ASN A 225 29.38 -15.27 -16.72
N PRO A 226 28.08 -15.62 -16.74
CA PRO A 226 27.40 -16.07 -15.54
C PRO A 226 27.94 -17.44 -15.09
N VAL A 227 27.99 -17.66 -13.77
CA VAL A 227 28.37 -18.97 -13.19
C VAL A 227 27.30 -20.02 -13.47
N ASP A 228 26.03 -19.60 -13.41
CA ASP A 228 24.85 -20.41 -13.73
C ASP A 228 24.12 -19.73 -14.90
N ASP A 229 23.84 -20.47 -15.97
CA ASP A 229 23.15 -19.92 -17.15
C ASP A 229 21.85 -19.19 -16.75
N ASP A 230 21.58 -18.06 -17.40
CA ASP A 230 20.42 -17.18 -17.18
C ASP A 230 20.31 -16.51 -15.80
N LEU A 231 21.33 -16.62 -14.93
CA LEU A 231 21.38 -15.94 -13.63
C LEU A 231 22.53 -14.92 -13.55
N MET A 232 22.26 -13.76 -12.96
CA MET A 232 23.28 -12.80 -12.56
C MET A 232 24.22 -13.39 -11.51
N ASN A 233 25.48 -12.98 -11.50
CA ASN A 233 26.42 -13.31 -10.44
C ASN A 233 26.15 -12.42 -9.20
N ASP A 234 26.29 -12.99 -8.00
CA ASP A 234 26.04 -12.36 -6.71
C ASP A 234 27.34 -12.15 -5.90
N ASN A 235 28.44 -11.86 -6.59
CA ASN A 235 29.78 -11.74 -5.99
C ASN A 235 29.83 -10.74 -4.83
N LEU A 236 29.11 -9.60 -4.92
CA LEU A 236 29.04 -8.62 -3.84
C LEU A 236 28.44 -9.21 -2.56
N ARG A 237 27.37 -10.02 -2.68
CA ARG A 237 26.76 -10.71 -1.55
C ARG A 237 27.70 -11.78 -0.99
N ALA A 238 28.28 -12.62 -1.86
CA ALA A 238 29.24 -13.65 -1.44
C ALA A 238 30.49 -13.05 -0.75
N GLY A 239 30.90 -11.84 -1.15
CA GLY A 239 31.97 -11.06 -0.54
C GLY A 239 31.57 -10.29 0.73
N ASN A 240 30.30 -10.32 1.15
CA ASN A 240 29.74 -9.48 2.23
C ASN A 240 29.97 -7.97 2.02
N LEU A 241 29.91 -7.53 0.75
CA LEU A 241 30.20 -6.15 0.35
C LEU A 241 28.93 -5.29 0.25
N ILE A 242 27.75 -5.88 0.06
CA ILE A 242 26.50 -5.11 -0.05
C ILE A 242 26.22 -4.35 1.26
N PRO A 243 26.05 -3.02 1.23
CA PRO A 243 25.77 -2.24 2.44
C PRO A 243 24.37 -2.56 2.96
N LYS A 244 24.20 -2.50 4.28
CA LYS A 244 22.87 -2.67 4.92
C LYS A 244 22.00 -1.42 4.83
N ILE A 245 22.61 -0.27 4.53
CA ILE A 245 21.91 1.00 4.32
C ILE A 245 21.91 1.23 2.81
N SER A 246 20.75 1.57 2.26
CA SER A 246 20.62 1.85 0.84
C SER A 246 21.58 2.97 0.41
N PRO A 247 22.21 2.87 -0.77
CA PRO A 247 22.97 3.97 -1.35
C PRO A 247 22.07 5.11 -1.86
N TYR A 248 20.75 4.91 -1.94
CA TYR A 248 19.79 5.87 -2.47
C TYR A 248 19.06 6.66 -1.37
N ASP A 249 18.71 5.99 -0.27
CA ASP A 249 18.05 6.62 0.89
C ASP A 249 18.62 6.07 2.21
N ALA A 250 19.15 6.95 3.05
CA ALA A 250 19.70 6.57 4.35
C ALA A 250 18.64 6.04 5.34
N GLY A 251 17.35 6.27 5.09
CA GLY A 251 16.23 5.73 5.85
C GLY A 251 15.93 4.26 5.54
N ASP A 252 16.33 3.77 4.37
CA ASP A 252 16.11 2.40 3.94
C ASP A 252 17.24 1.50 4.46
N VAL A 253 16.91 0.72 5.50
CA VAL A 253 17.88 -0.12 6.21
C VAL A 253 17.40 -1.57 6.24
N ILE A 254 18.25 -2.50 5.78
CA ILE A 254 18.05 -3.93 5.95
C ILE A 254 18.22 -4.28 7.42
N ALA A 255 17.10 -4.55 8.10
CA ALA A 255 17.07 -4.88 9.51
C ALA A 255 17.63 -6.29 9.79
N ASP A 256 17.27 -7.28 8.96
CA ASP A 256 17.77 -8.65 9.07
C ASP A 256 18.76 -8.97 7.95
N SER A 257 20.01 -9.23 8.33
CA SER A 257 21.08 -9.56 7.38
C SER A 257 20.97 -10.97 6.80
N ASN A 258 20.06 -11.80 7.33
CA ASN A 258 19.76 -13.10 6.75
C ASN A 258 19.24 -12.99 5.30
N VAL A 259 18.74 -11.81 4.90
CA VAL A 259 18.40 -11.49 3.50
C VAL A 259 19.54 -11.80 2.53
N PHE A 260 20.81 -11.71 2.99
CA PHE A 260 22.00 -12.01 2.19
C PHE A 260 22.46 -13.48 2.25
N ASN A 261 21.73 -14.37 2.91
CA ASN A 261 22.05 -15.79 2.92
C ASN A 261 21.89 -16.41 1.51
N ASP A 262 22.52 -17.57 1.30
CA ASP A 262 22.24 -18.38 0.12
C ASP A 262 20.77 -18.84 0.16
N GLY A 263 20.04 -18.65 -0.93
CA GLY A 263 18.61 -18.91 -0.99
C GLY A 263 17.73 -17.84 -0.34
N GLY A 264 18.22 -16.61 -0.20
CA GLY A 264 17.47 -15.49 0.39
C GLY A 264 17.29 -15.61 1.91
N ILE A 265 16.31 -14.88 2.46
CA ILE A 265 16.15 -14.68 3.92
C ILE A 265 16.07 -15.98 4.74
N ALA A 266 15.49 -17.04 4.17
CA ALA A 266 15.35 -18.33 4.85
C ALA A 266 16.65 -19.15 4.91
N GLY A 267 17.69 -18.75 4.16
CA GLY A 267 18.96 -19.48 4.02
C GLY A 267 18.84 -20.86 3.37
N THR A 268 17.66 -21.17 2.81
CA THR A 268 17.28 -22.49 2.27
C THR A 268 16.44 -22.38 0.99
N GLY A 269 16.24 -21.18 0.45
CA GLY A 269 15.56 -20.96 -0.83
C GLY A 269 16.42 -21.29 -2.05
N ALA A 270 15.98 -20.88 -3.24
CA ALA A 270 16.70 -21.17 -4.46
C ALA A 270 17.92 -20.26 -4.61
N ALA A 271 19.02 -20.75 -5.18
CA ALA A 271 20.18 -19.89 -5.46
C ALA A 271 19.83 -18.69 -6.36
N ALA A 272 18.76 -18.80 -7.16
CA ALA A 272 18.18 -17.71 -7.94
C ALA A 272 17.72 -16.51 -7.07
N ASP A 273 17.32 -16.77 -5.82
CA ASP A 273 16.79 -15.76 -4.88
C ASP A 273 17.91 -15.02 -4.12
N ASN A 274 19.18 -15.32 -4.40
CA ASN A 274 20.30 -14.61 -3.81
C ASN A 274 20.29 -13.14 -4.23
N ILE A 275 20.49 -12.23 -3.28
CA ILE A 275 20.57 -10.80 -3.57
C ILE A 275 21.84 -10.49 -4.35
N VAL A 276 21.70 -9.77 -5.46
CA VAL A 276 22.80 -9.23 -6.26
C VAL A 276 23.16 -7.84 -5.76
N ASP A 277 22.16 -6.96 -5.56
CA ASP A 277 22.41 -5.56 -5.20
C ASP A 277 21.16 -4.75 -4.79
N TRP A 278 21.36 -3.47 -4.50
CA TRP A 278 20.34 -2.44 -4.40
C TRP A 278 19.90 -1.89 -5.77
N VAL A 279 18.62 -1.55 -5.89
CA VAL A 279 18.02 -0.80 -7.00
C VAL A 279 17.10 0.30 -6.48
N TRP A 280 16.79 1.27 -7.34
CA TRP A 280 15.83 2.34 -7.05
C TRP A 280 14.64 2.22 -7.99
N ILE A 281 13.43 2.17 -7.44
CA ILE A 281 12.18 2.11 -8.22
C ILE A 281 11.40 3.39 -8.02
N GLU A 282 10.82 3.89 -9.12
CA GLU A 282 9.91 5.03 -9.10
C GLU A 282 8.61 4.68 -9.83
N ILE A 283 7.49 5.19 -9.32
CA ILE A 283 6.27 5.36 -10.11
C ILE A 283 6.14 6.82 -10.52
N ARG A 284 5.83 7.05 -11.79
CA ARG A 284 5.74 8.38 -12.39
C ARG A 284 4.35 8.63 -12.99
N SER A 285 3.96 9.89 -13.05
CA SER A 285 2.63 10.33 -13.50
C SER A 285 2.28 9.78 -14.89
N SER A 286 1.04 9.32 -15.07
CA SER A 286 0.57 8.88 -16.39
C SER A 286 0.55 9.96 -17.46
N SER A 287 0.51 11.24 -17.07
CA SER A 287 0.47 12.36 -18.01
C SER A 287 1.86 12.90 -18.36
N ASP A 288 2.85 12.65 -17.52
CA ASP A 288 4.22 13.16 -17.67
C ASP A 288 5.22 12.23 -16.96
N ASN A 289 6.07 11.57 -17.76
CA ASN A 289 7.02 10.58 -17.26
C ASN A 289 8.29 11.21 -16.65
N THR A 290 8.35 12.54 -16.50
CA THR A 290 9.38 13.22 -15.68
C THR A 290 8.91 13.49 -14.25
N VAL A 291 7.61 13.36 -13.97
CA VAL A 291 7.04 13.66 -12.64
C VAL A 291 6.96 12.38 -11.81
N VAL A 292 7.87 12.26 -10.84
CA VAL A 292 7.88 11.17 -9.84
C VAL A 292 6.75 11.38 -8.84
N ILE A 293 5.96 10.32 -8.62
CA ILE A 293 4.85 10.29 -7.65
C ILE A 293 5.32 9.70 -6.32
N ASP A 294 6.01 8.58 -6.40
CA ASP A 294 6.64 7.93 -5.26
C ASP A 294 7.84 7.10 -5.71
N GLN A 295 8.73 6.79 -4.78
CA GLN A 295 10.00 6.11 -5.04
C GLN A 295 10.53 5.40 -3.79
N THR A 296 11.23 4.29 -3.96
CA THR A 296 11.78 3.52 -2.84
C THR A 296 12.99 2.69 -3.25
N SER A 297 13.86 2.37 -2.28
CA SER A 297 14.92 1.40 -2.46
C SER A 297 14.34 -0.02 -2.46
N ALA A 298 14.89 -0.88 -3.31
CA ALA A 298 14.58 -2.29 -3.34
C ALA A 298 15.84 -3.12 -3.59
N LEU A 299 15.70 -4.44 -3.53
CA LEU A 299 16.80 -5.39 -3.75
C LEU A 299 16.53 -6.20 -5.02
N ILE A 300 17.57 -6.49 -5.78
CA ILE A 300 17.50 -7.31 -6.99
C ILE A 300 18.12 -8.68 -6.74
N GLN A 301 17.42 -9.74 -7.17
CA GLN A 301 17.83 -11.14 -7.04
C GLN A 301 18.55 -11.64 -8.30
N ARG A 302 19.24 -12.79 -8.23
CA ARG A 302 20.04 -13.32 -9.36
C ARG A 302 19.22 -13.60 -10.61
N ASP A 303 17.96 -13.98 -10.47
CA ASP A 303 17.05 -14.18 -11.60
C ASP A 303 16.41 -12.88 -12.12
N GLY A 304 16.75 -11.73 -11.53
CA GLY A 304 16.28 -10.41 -11.94
C GLY A 304 15.02 -9.93 -11.23
N ASP A 305 14.40 -10.74 -10.38
CA ASP A 305 13.26 -10.31 -9.60
C ASP A 305 13.66 -9.21 -8.61
N ILE A 306 12.82 -8.19 -8.48
CA ILE A 306 13.02 -7.08 -7.55
C ILE A 306 12.05 -7.21 -6.39
N VAL A 307 12.61 -7.22 -5.18
CA VAL A 307 11.93 -7.51 -3.93
C VAL A 307 12.16 -6.39 -2.92
N ALA A 308 11.27 -6.30 -1.93
CA ALA A 308 11.40 -5.38 -0.81
C ALA A 308 12.63 -5.71 0.07
N LEU A 309 12.84 -4.90 1.12
CA LEU A 309 14.02 -5.01 1.98
C LEU A 309 14.08 -6.28 2.85
N ASP A 310 13.00 -7.07 2.87
CA ASP A 310 12.97 -8.40 3.46
C ASP A 310 13.47 -9.49 2.50
N GLY A 311 13.85 -9.12 1.28
CA GLY A 311 14.37 -10.02 0.25
C GLY A 311 13.35 -10.96 -0.37
N THR A 312 12.04 -10.81 -0.11
CA THR A 312 11.01 -11.74 -0.62
C THR A 312 9.67 -11.10 -0.98
N SER A 313 9.26 -10.02 -0.32
CA SER A 313 7.97 -9.38 -0.57
C SER A 313 7.99 -8.53 -1.85
N ASP A 314 6.81 -8.36 -2.46
CA ASP A 314 6.60 -7.41 -3.55
C ASP A 314 7.00 -5.98 -3.12
N VAL A 315 7.48 -5.17 -4.06
CA VAL A 315 7.80 -3.76 -3.79
C VAL A 315 6.51 -2.97 -3.62
N ILE A 316 6.49 -2.11 -2.60
CA ILE A 316 5.36 -1.25 -2.25
C ILE A 316 5.73 0.21 -2.51
N LEU A 317 4.87 0.91 -3.23
CA LEU A 317 4.92 2.37 -3.41
C LEU A 317 3.57 2.96 -3.03
N ARG A 318 3.57 4.18 -2.52
CA ARG A 318 2.37 4.91 -2.08
C ARG A 318 1.81 5.75 -3.21
N GLY A 319 0.57 5.50 -3.56
CA GLY A 319 -0.10 6.26 -4.59
C GLY A 319 -1.58 5.97 -4.64
N ILE A 320 -2.26 6.61 -5.59
CA ILE A 320 -3.67 6.35 -5.86
C ILE A 320 -3.78 5.14 -6.80
N THR A 321 -4.84 4.35 -6.72
CA THR A 321 -5.05 3.29 -7.74
C THR A 321 -5.21 3.94 -9.12
N GLY A 322 -4.36 3.56 -10.07
CA GLY A 322 -4.25 4.28 -11.33
C GLY A 322 -3.21 3.68 -12.25
N SER A 323 -2.94 4.33 -13.38
CA SER A 323 -1.87 3.90 -14.29
C SER A 323 -0.63 4.77 -14.10
N TYR A 324 0.55 4.15 -14.08
CA TYR A 324 1.81 4.83 -13.81
C TYR A 324 2.89 4.36 -14.78
N PHE A 325 3.82 5.24 -15.13
CA PHE A 325 5.08 4.75 -15.68
C PHE A 325 5.92 4.17 -14.53
N VAL A 326 6.62 3.07 -14.78
CA VAL A 326 7.49 2.44 -13.78
C VAL A 326 8.92 2.59 -14.25
N ALA A 327 9.75 3.26 -13.47
CA ALA A 327 11.17 3.46 -13.74
C ALA A 327 12.02 2.65 -12.77
N ILE A 328 13.12 2.10 -13.28
CA ILE A 328 14.10 1.35 -12.48
C ILE A 328 15.48 1.93 -12.77
N LYS A 329 16.19 2.30 -11.71
CA LYS A 329 17.55 2.83 -11.75
C LYS A 329 18.48 1.98 -10.91
N HIS A 330 19.76 2.06 -11.24
CA HIS A 330 20.84 1.38 -10.54
C HIS A 330 22.06 2.30 -10.47
N ARG A 331 23.00 2.03 -9.55
CA ARG A 331 24.08 2.98 -9.22
C ARG A 331 25.07 3.24 -10.37
N ASN A 332 25.30 2.24 -11.22
CA ASN A 332 26.30 2.31 -12.29
C ASN A 332 25.80 1.74 -13.62
N HIS A 333 24.49 1.57 -13.75
CA HIS A 333 23.82 1.23 -15.00
C HIS A 333 22.92 2.39 -15.44
N LEU A 334 22.66 2.50 -16.75
CA LEU A 334 21.68 3.43 -17.28
C LEU A 334 20.27 2.91 -16.94
N GLY A 335 19.49 3.72 -16.22
CA GLY A 335 18.12 3.43 -15.85
C GLY A 335 17.17 3.44 -17.06
N THR A 336 15.98 2.90 -16.84
CA THR A 336 14.94 2.86 -17.87
C THR A 336 13.56 3.03 -17.28
N VAL A 337 12.60 3.37 -18.12
CA VAL A 337 11.19 3.52 -17.77
C VAL A 337 10.31 2.85 -18.82
N THR A 338 9.17 2.33 -18.40
CA THR A 338 8.17 1.78 -19.33
C THR A 338 7.75 2.83 -20.37
N ALA A 339 7.50 2.39 -21.61
CA ALA A 339 6.97 3.27 -22.67
C ALA A 339 5.47 3.55 -22.49
N ASN A 340 4.77 2.60 -21.86
CA ASN A 340 3.35 2.66 -21.59
C ASN A 340 3.14 2.65 -20.08
N VAL A 341 2.04 3.26 -19.65
CA VAL A 341 1.62 3.23 -18.25
C VAL A 341 1.12 1.83 -17.87
N ILE A 342 1.41 1.41 -16.64
CA ILE A 342 1.02 0.14 -16.05
C ILE A 342 -0.08 0.42 -15.02
N PRO A 343 -1.24 -0.27 -15.08
CA PRO A 343 -2.25 -0.14 -14.03
C PRO A 343 -1.73 -0.75 -12.73
N LEU A 344 -1.71 0.03 -11.66
CA LEU A 344 -1.28 -0.37 -10.33
C LEU A 344 -2.43 -0.25 -9.33
N SER A 345 -2.45 -1.16 -8.36
CA SER A 345 -3.43 -1.20 -7.27
C SER A 345 -2.82 -1.91 -6.05
N VAL A 346 -3.64 -2.18 -5.03
CA VAL A 346 -3.27 -3.05 -3.90
C VAL A 346 -2.99 -4.50 -4.30
N VAL A 347 -3.37 -4.90 -5.52
CA VAL A 347 -3.00 -6.19 -6.13
C VAL A 347 -1.74 -5.99 -6.97
N SER A 348 -0.77 -6.88 -6.76
CA SER A 348 0.51 -6.90 -7.46
C SER A 348 0.36 -6.92 -8.97
N SER A 349 1.02 -5.97 -9.65
CA SER A 349 1.12 -5.94 -11.11
C SER A 349 2.52 -6.31 -11.57
N ASN A 350 2.62 -7.11 -12.63
CA ASN A 350 3.90 -7.58 -13.17
C ASN A 350 4.49 -6.53 -14.12
N VAL A 351 5.76 -6.20 -13.94
CA VAL A 351 6.54 -5.29 -14.79
C VAL A 351 7.86 -5.97 -15.13
N ASP A 352 7.93 -6.60 -16.29
CA ASP A 352 9.11 -7.35 -16.71
C ASP A 352 9.92 -6.55 -17.74
N LEU A 353 10.96 -5.87 -17.27
CA LEU A 353 11.93 -5.14 -18.10
C LEU A 353 13.08 -6.03 -18.60
N ALA A 354 13.13 -7.32 -18.24
CA ALA A 354 14.02 -8.28 -18.88
C ALA A 354 13.41 -8.80 -20.20
N ASN A 355 12.09 -8.82 -20.31
CA ASN A 355 11.40 -9.24 -21.53
C ASN A 355 11.57 -8.21 -22.67
N SER A 356 12.03 -8.68 -23.84
CA SER A 356 12.18 -7.87 -25.06
C SER A 356 10.86 -7.31 -25.60
N ALA A 357 9.72 -7.93 -25.28
CA ALA A 357 8.39 -7.47 -25.68
C ALA A 357 7.89 -6.27 -24.86
N THR A 358 8.42 -6.06 -23.65
CA THR A 358 8.06 -4.91 -22.83
C THR A 358 8.65 -3.65 -23.44
N SER A 359 7.80 -2.71 -23.86
CA SER A 359 8.25 -1.46 -24.47
C SER A 359 8.79 -0.50 -23.40
N THR A 360 9.96 0.08 -23.66
CA THR A 360 10.60 1.11 -22.81
C THR A 360 10.67 2.44 -23.55
N PHE A 361 10.71 3.54 -22.82
CA PHE A 361 10.88 4.87 -23.41
C PHE A 361 12.19 4.96 -24.20
N GLY A 362 12.19 5.75 -25.28
CA GLY A 362 13.37 5.96 -26.10
C GLY A 362 13.70 4.79 -27.03
N SER A 363 14.97 4.69 -27.43
CA SER A 363 15.47 3.62 -28.31
C SER A 363 16.74 3.02 -27.75
N ASN A 364 16.85 1.68 -27.78
CA ASN A 364 17.97 0.94 -27.17
C ASN A 364 18.20 1.30 -25.69
N ALA A 365 17.11 1.57 -24.95
CA ALA A 365 17.17 1.87 -23.51
C ALA A 365 17.77 0.73 -22.67
N ARG A 366 17.82 -0.47 -23.23
CA ARG A 366 18.35 -1.70 -22.65
C ARG A 366 19.27 -2.37 -23.66
N VAL A 367 20.24 -3.14 -23.18
CA VAL A 367 21.10 -4.00 -23.99
C VAL A 367 20.45 -5.37 -24.16
N GLN A 368 20.58 -5.96 -25.35
CA GLN A 368 20.15 -7.34 -25.59
C GLN A 368 21.27 -8.32 -25.22
N LEU A 369 20.95 -9.31 -24.40
CA LEU A 369 21.83 -10.40 -24.01
C LEU A 369 21.85 -11.52 -25.06
N PRO A 370 22.85 -12.42 -25.05
CA PRO A 370 22.94 -13.51 -26.02
C PRO A 370 21.74 -14.45 -26.07
N ASN A 371 21.03 -14.62 -24.94
CA ASN A 371 19.84 -15.46 -24.81
C ASN A 371 18.56 -14.76 -25.33
N GLY A 372 18.63 -13.47 -25.66
CA GLY A 372 17.52 -12.66 -26.17
C GLY A 372 16.87 -11.77 -25.13
N ASP A 373 17.16 -11.96 -23.85
CA ASP A 373 16.68 -11.10 -22.76
C ASP A 373 17.31 -9.70 -22.84
N MET A 374 16.71 -8.77 -22.11
CA MET A 374 17.14 -7.38 -22.02
C MET A 374 17.72 -7.09 -20.64
N ALA A 375 18.77 -6.26 -20.59
CA ALA A 375 19.37 -5.79 -19.34
C ALA A 375 19.58 -4.27 -19.38
N LEU A 376 19.73 -3.64 -18.21
CA LEU A 376 20.22 -2.27 -18.13
C LEU A 376 21.68 -2.22 -18.61
N TRP A 377 22.05 -1.14 -19.30
CA TRP A 377 23.43 -0.96 -19.78
C TRP A 377 24.37 -0.69 -18.61
N ALA A 378 25.41 -1.49 -18.46
CA ALA A 378 26.43 -1.26 -17.43
C ALA A 378 27.46 -0.22 -17.89
N GLY A 379 27.94 0.60 -16.97
CA GLY A 379 29.14 1.41 -17.16
C GLY A 379 29.00 2.92 -17.04
N ASN A 380 27.87 3.44 -16.53
CA ASN A 380 27.74 4.85 -16.16
C ASN A 380 28.39 5.05 -14.78
N VAL A 381 29.72 4.98 -14.73
CA VAL A 381 30.46 4.92 -13.45
C VAL A 381 30.75 6.31 -12.90
N ASN A 382 30.65 7.35 -13.73
CA ASN A 382 30.80 8.74 -13.32
C ASN A 382 29.47 9.44 -12.97
N GLY A 383 28.33 8.78 -13.21
CA GLY A 383 27.00 9.26 -12.87
C GLY A 383 26.47 10.40 -13.78
N ASP A 384 27.01 10.57 -14.99
CA ASP A 384 26.64 11.66 -15.90
C ASP A 384 25.50 11.32 -16.88
N THR A 385 24.85 10.15 -16.70
CA THR A 385 23.76 9.60 -17.53
C THR A 385 24.20 9.18 -18.94
N ILE A 386 25.51 9.05 -19.15
CA ILE A 386 26.11 8.66 -20.42
C ILE A 386 27.07 7.51 -20.17
N ILE A 387 27.13 6.55 -21.09
CA ILE A 387 28.25 5.61 -21.18
C ILE A 387 29.11 6.04 -22.36
N GLN A 388 30.37 6.37 -22.09
CA GLN A 388 31.33 6.77 -23.08
C GLN A 388 32.74 6.26 -22.75
N TYR A 389 33.37 5.56 -23.70
CA TYR A 389 34.74 5.06 -23.53
C TYR A 389 35.80 6.16 -23.75
N SER A 390 35.58 7.03 -24.72
CA SER A 390 36.47 8.15 -25.06
C SER A 390 35.66 9.36 -25.50
N GLY A 391 36.09 10.58 -25.19
CA GLY A 391 35.35 11.78 -25.58
C GLY A 391 35.47 12.90 -24.56
N THR A 392 34.36 13.60 -24.32
CA THR A 392 34.29 14.79 -23.45
C THR A 392 34.29 14.45 -21.98
N THR A 393 33.50 13.46 -21.57
CA THR A 393 33.34 13.00 -20.18
C THR A 393 33.36 11.46 -20.09
N PRO A 394 34.41 10.80 -20.61
CA PRO A 394 34.44 9.34 -20.63
C PRO A 394 34.52 8.73 -19.24
N ASP A 395 33.90 7.56 -19.07
CA ASP A 395 33.90 6.74 -17.85
C ASP A 395 35.25 6.12 -17.54
N SER A 396 36.03 5.74 -18.56
CA SER A 396 37.28 5.00 -18.38
C SER A 396 38.32 5.75 -17.50
N PRO A 397 38.55 7.07 -17.67
CA PRO A 397 39.42 7.83 -16.77
C PRO A 397 38.92 7.96 -15.32
N SER A 398 37.62 7.90 -15.03
CA SER A 398 37.16 7.94 -13.63
C SER A 398 37.52 6.65 -12.90
N ILE A 399 37.45 5.50 -13.56
CA ILE A 399 37.96 4.22 -13.03
C ILE A 399 39.46 4.31 -12.73
N LEU A 400 40.25 4.90 -13.63
CA LEU A 400 41.69 5.11 -13.35
C LEU A 400 41.90 6.00 -12.13
N SER A 401 41.13 7.08 -12.00
CA SER A 401 41.21 7.99 -10.87
C SER A 401 40.90 7.26 -9.56
N GLU A 402 39.84 6.46 -9.51
CA GLU A 402 39.50 5.64 -8.34
C GLU A 402 40.67 4.71 -7.94
N VAL A 403 41.19 3.96 -8.92
CA VAL A 403 42.30 3.01 -8.69
C VAL A 403 43.57 3.71 -8.20
N LEU A 404 43.94 4.86 -8.77
CA LEU A 404 45.16 5.57 -8.38
C LEU A 404 45.05 6.26 -7.02
N ASN A 405 43.85 6.71 -6.64
CA ASN A 405 43.65 7.45 -5.40
C ASN A 405 43.28 6.56 -4.19
N ASP A 406 43.11 5.24 -4.40
CA ASP A 406 42.89 4.30 -3.29
C ASP A 406 44.03 4.35 -2.28
N ALA A 407 43.68 4.39 -0.99
CA ALA A 407 44.65 4.53 0.10
C ALA A 407 45.64 3.35 0.18
N GLY A 408 45.25 2.18 -0.30
CA GLY A 408 46.12 1.01 -0.39
C GLY A 408 47.05 1.02 -1.61
N ASN A 409 46.79 1.85 -2.63
CA ASN A 409 47.62 1.99 -3.82
C ASN A 409 48.75 3.02 -3.66
N PHE A 410 49.54 2.93 -2.59
CA PHE A 410 50.59 3.91 -2.28
C PHE A 410 51.71 4.03 -3.33
N LEU A 411 51.79 3.10 -4.29
CA LEU A 411 52.73 3.11 -5.43
C LEU A 411 52.09 3.62 -6.73
N ASN A 412 50.80 3.97 -6.72
CA ASN A 412 50.05 4.49 -7.86
C ASN A 412 50.10 3.58 -9.09
N PHE A 413 49.93 2.27 -8.90
CA PHE A 413 49.90 1.33 -10.01
C PHE A 413 48.52 1.32 -10.68
N PRO A 414 48.42 1.49 -12.01
CA PRO A 414 47.16 1.35 -12.74
C PRO A 414 46.58 -0.07 -12.71
N THR A 415 47.40 -1.07 -12.36
CA THR A 415 47.02 -2.47 -12.22
C THR A 415 46.48 -2.83 -10.83
N TYR A 416 46.46 -1.88 -9.91
CA TYR A 416 45.96 -2.11 -8.56
C TYR A 416 44.46 -2.46 -8.59
N VAL A 417 44.03 -3.29 -7.64
CA VAL A 417 42.65 -3.72 -7.49
C VAL A 417 42.05 -3.06 -6.26
N VAL A 418 40.99 -2.28 -6.45
CA VAL A 418 40.22 -1.71 -5.34
C VAL A 418 39.11 -2.70 -4.99
N VAL A 419 39.19 -3.31 -3.81
CA VAL A 419 38.21 -4.31 -3.35
C VAL A 419 37.12 -3.62 -2.55
N GLY A 420 35.86 -3.83 -2.92
CA GLY A 420 34.72 -3.34 -2.16
C GLY A 420 33.47 -3.10 -2.98
N TYR A 421 32.45 -2.56 -2.32
CA TYR A 421 31.24 -2.06 -2.97
C TYR A 421 31.52 -0.70 -3.62
N ASN A 422 31.84 -0.72 -4.91
CA ASN A 422 32.27 0.47 -5.65
C ASN A 422 31.33 0.74 -6.84
N THR A 423 31.14 2.01 -7.18
CA THR A 423 30.37 2.40 -8.37
C THR A 423 31.13 2.09 -9.67
N HIS A 424 32.47 2.08 -9.61
CA HIS A 424 33.35 1.82 -10.75
C HIS A 424 33.55 0.34 -11.07
N ASP A 425 33.07 -0.55 -10.19
CA ASP A 425 33.00 -2.00 -10.42
C ASP A 425 31.81 -2.31 -11.34
N ILE A 426 32.07 -2.42 -12.64
CA ILE A 426 31.05 -2.52 -13.68
C ILE A 426 30.45 -3.92 -13.72
N ASN A 427 31.27 -4.96 -13.57
CA ASN A 427 30.81 -6.35 -13.56
C ASN A 427 30.28 -6.79 -12.18
N MET A 428 30.44 -5.96 -11.16
CA MET A 428 29.95 -6.18 -9.80
C MET A 428 30.59 -7.41 -9.13
N ASP A 429 31.86 -7.67 -9.45
CA ASP A 429 32.59 -8.81 -8.88
C ASP A 429 33.27 -8.51 -7.54
N GLY A 430 33.16 -7.26 -7.05
CA GLY A 430 33.78 -6.75 -5.84
C GLY A 430 35.18 -6.19 -6.05
N ASN A 431 35.69 -6.14 -7.29
CA ASN A 431 37.03 -5.68 -7.65
C ASN A 431 36.98 -4.64 -8.77
N THR A 432 37.21 -3.36 -8.44
CA THR A 432 37.43 -2.33 -9.45
C THR A 432 38.87 -2.35 -9.94
N GLN A 433 39.07 -2.46 -11.26
CA GLN A 433 40.40 -2.44 -11.88
C GLN A 433 40.41 -1.72 -13.24
N TYR A 434 41.36 -0.80 -13.43
CA TYR A 434 41.51 -0.07 -14.69
C TYR A 434 42.17 -0.90 -15.79
N THR A 435 43.27 -1.59 -15.46
CA THR A 435 44.00 -2.51 -16.34
C THR A 435 44.53 -3.69 -15.53
N GLY A 436 44.74 -4.86 -16.13
CA GLY A 436 45.23 -6.02 -15.40
C GLY A 436 44.55 -7.31 -15.82
N THR A 437 44.23 -8.16 -14.85
CA THR A 437 43.68 -9.51 -15.08
C THR A 437 42.19 -9.49 -15.41
N THR A 438 41.42 -8.63 -14.73
CA THR A 438 39.97 -8.53 -14.85
C THR A 438 39.53 -7.06 -14.81
N PRO A 439 40.01 -6.22 -15.75
CA PRO A 439 39.67 -4.81 -15.74
C PRO A 439 38.23 -4.55 -16.20
N ASP A 440 37.61 -3.50 -15.67
CA ASP A 440 36.26 -3.02 -16.02
C ASP A 440 36.22 -2.31 -17.38
N THR A 441 37.32 -1.67 -17.76
CA THR A 441 37.39 -0.79 -18.96
C THR A 441 37.03 -1.44 -20.30
N PRO A 442 37.29 -2.74 -20.56
CA PRO A 442 36.84 -3.38 -21.80
C PRO A 442 35.33 -3.49 -21.93
N ILE A 443 34.58 -3.56 -20.82
CA ILE A 443 33.10 -3.63 -20.84
C ILE A 443 32.54 -2.34 -21.43
N LEU A 444 33.08 -1.18 -21.02
CA LEU A 444 32.72 0.13 -21.59
C LEU A 444 32.96 0.18 -23.10
N LEU A 445 34.15 -0.22 -23.54
CA LEU A 445 34.49 -0.21 -24.97
C LEU A 445 33.55 -1.12 -25.75
N GLN A 446 33.29 -2.33 -25.25
CA GLN A 446 32.42 -3.29 -25.91
C GLN A 446 30.99 -2.76 -26.02
N ASN A 447 30.45 -2.15 -24.96
CA ASN A 447 29.13 -1.51 -24.99
C ASN A 447 29.05 -0.42 -26.06
N VAL A 448 30.02 0.49 -26.07
CA VAL A 448 30.08 1.59 -27.04
C VAL A 448 30.17 1.07 -28.47
N LEU A 449 31.03 0.08 -28.74
CA LEU A 449 31.21 -0.47 -30.09
C LEU A 449 30.03 -1.31 -30.56
N ALA A 450 29.39 -2.06 -29.66
CA ALA A 450 28.27 -2.95 -29.99
C ALA A 450 26.91 -2.24 -30.01
N HIS A 451 26.82 -1.00 -29.54
CA HIS A 451 25.56 -0.27 -29.49
C HIS A 451 24.91 -0.18 -30.89
N PRO A 452 23.63 -0.57 -31.06
CA PRO A 452 22.98 -0.60 -32.38
C PRO A 452 22.96 0.75 -33.12
N GLY A 453 22.98 1.86 -32.39
CA GLY A 453 23.07 3.21 -32.96
C GLY A 453 24.47 3.61 -33.43
N ASN A 454 25.53 2.86 -33.07
CA ASN A 454 26.92 3.14 -33.43
C ASN A 454 27.37 2.34 -34.67
N PHE A 455 26.66 2.49 -35.79
CA PHE A 455 26.89 1.69 -37.00
C PHE A 455 28.29 1.87 -37.64
N LEU A 456 29.07 2.87 -37.22
CA LEU A 456 30.46 3.10 -37.66
C LEU A 456 31.50 2.65 -36.62
N ASN A 457 31.06 2.08 -35.50
CA ASN A 457 31.91 1.57 -34.42
C ASN A 457 32.90 2.62 -33.89
N PHE A 458 32.46 3.86 -33.72
CA PHE A 458 33.30 4.90 -33.14
C PHE A 458 33.46 4.68 -31.64
N SER A 459 34.70 4.66 -31.15
CA SER A 459 35.00 4.59 -29.72
C SER A 459 34.57 5.83 -28.93
N THR A 460 34.18 6.90 -29.64
CA THR A 460 33.68 8.15 -29.04
C THR A 460 32.17 8.23 -28.98
N TYR A 461 31.45 7.20 -29.44
CA TYR A 461 30.00 7.17 -29.39
C TYR A 461 29.50 7.22 -27.94
N GLN A 462 28.36 7.89 -27.74
CA GLN A 462 27.72 8.06 -26.44
C GLN A 462 26.44 7.22 -26.41
N ILE A 463 26.34 6.34 -25.42
CA ILE A 463 25.08 5.70 -25.08
C ILE A 463 24.41 6.59 -24.04
N LEU A 464 23.29 7.19 -24.40
CA LEU A 464 22.56 8.11 -23.53
C LEU A 464 21.48 7.34 -22.77
N GLU A 465 21.32 7.64 -21.48
CA GLU A 465 20.19 7.16 -20.71
C GLU A 465 18.86 7.49 -21.40
N GLN A 466 17.95 6.53 -21.45
CA GLN A 466 16.60 6.71 -22.02
C GLN A 466 15.57 6.85 -20.90
N LEU A 467 15.86 7.75 -19.97
CA LEU A 467 15.06 8.03 -18.80
C LEU A 467 14.87 9.56 -18.71
N PRO A 468 13.66 10.07 -18.94
CA PRO A 468 13.40 11.51 -18.86
C PRO A 468 13.56 12.02 -17.43
N GLU A 469 14.24 13.14 -17.25
CA GLU A 469 14.38 13.84 -15.97
C GLU A 469 13.98 15.31 -16.17
N ASN A 470 13.51 15.97 -15.11
CA ASN A 470 13.05 17.36 -15.13
C ASN A 470 14.19 18.38 -15.00
#